data_AF-A0A7W0PYI5-F1
#
_entry.id   AF-A0A7W0PYI5-F1
#
_cell.length_a   1.000
_cell.length_b   1.000
_cell.length_c   1.000
_cell.angle_alpha   90.00
_cell.angle_beta   90.00
_cell.angle_gamma   90.00
#
_symmetry.space_group_name_H-M   'P 1'
#
loop_
_entity.id
_entity.type
_entity.pdbx_description
1 polymer ?
#
loop_
_entity_poly.entity_id
_entity_poly.type
_entity_poly.pdbx_seq_one_letter_code
_entity_poly.pdbx_strand_id
1 'polypeptide(L)'
;MTSIERAETAIRAERWDDAAVLLWTALEEARVAGDEEVLERVRVLVARVAQGGSASARAQAKTMAEAIGAPLPDVEPVRRRWPRWRIAFVLGVLAFVFASDQIATLVNHGWFRAPSLAAGALDARQGPASHPEELGIYLQPLGRFPPQLAERAATALKVRFPTTRVQVLREVPIDASAVFGRQLTAERLLVQLRSRYGQQPPGRMIVGLTLLDMRASETRWSFSFGGAERIVVVATARMDPDNYIGLDRFHADLDWRLDKILTRVAAFVYFGYPPCDDPDDLLYKRVGSLDHLDAVAGELPPRG
;
A
#
# COMPACT_ATOMS: atom_id res chain seq x y z
N MET A 1 -12.04 -27.39 -22.96
CA MET A 1 -11.74 -26.27 -23.87
C MET A 1 -10.24 -26.02 -23.79
N THR A 2 -9.52 -26.23 -24.89
CA THR A 2 -8.05 -26.11 -24.93
C THR A 2 -7.62 -24.64 -24.80
N SER A 3 -6.33 -24.40 -24.51
CA SER A 3 -5.77 -23.04 -24.43
C SER A 3 -5.96 -22.27 -25.75
N ILE A 4 -5.86 -22.95 -26.89
CA ILE A 4 -6.07 -22.36 -28.22
C ILE A 4 -7.53 -21.98 -28.50
N GLU A 5 -8.50 -22.82 -28.12
CA GLU A 5 -9.94 -22.50 -28.25
C GLU A 5 -10.34 -21.30 -27.37
N ARG A 6 -9.75 -21.20 -26.17
CA ARG A 6 -9.90 -20.04 -25.28
C ARG A 6 -9.33 -18.78 -25.93
N ALA A 7 -8.15 -18.86 -26.55
CA ALA A 7 -7.53 -17.75 -27.24
C ALA A 7 -8.39 -17.25 -28.42
N GLU A 8 -8.92 -18.16 -29.24
CA GLU A 8 -9.84 -17.80 -30.35
C GLU A 8 -11.10 -17.11 -29.85
N THR A 9 -11.63 -17.55 -28.71
CA THR A 9 -12.79 -16.93 -28.07
C THR A 9 -12.45 -15.54 -27.53
N ALA A 10 -11.27 -15.35 -26.94
CA ALA A 10 -10.79 -14.05 -26.51
C ALA A 10 -10.58 -13.08 -27.69
N ILE A 11 -10.01 -13.56 -28.81
CA ILE A 11 -9.84 -12.77 -30.05
C ILE A 11 -11.19 -12.33 -30.61
N ARG A 12 -12.18 -13.23 -30.69
CA ARG A 12 -13.54 -12.88 -31.15
C ARG A 12 -14.24 -11.86 -30.26
N ALA A 13 -13.91 -11.84 -28.97
CA ALA A 13 -14.41 -10.88 -27.99
C ALA A 13 -13.55 -9.61 -27.89
N GLU A 14 -12.57 -9.42 -28.77
CA GLU A 14 -11.61 -8.30 -28.76
C GLU A 14 -10.82 -8.14 -27.43
N ARG A 15 -10.66 -9.24 -26.67
CA ARG A 15 -9.87 -9.29 -25.43
C ARG A 15 -8.42 -9.67 -25.75
N TRP A 16 -7.70 -8.73 -26.34
CA TRP A 16 -6.39 -8.98 -26.95
C TRP A 16 -5.29 -9.39 -25.98
N ASP A 17 -5.24 -8.80 -24.78
CA ASP A 17 -4.24 -9.15 -23.77
C ASP A 17 -4.48 -10.57 -23.21
N ASP A 18 -5.74 -10.93 -22.94
CA ASP A 18 -6.11 -12.31 -22.56
C ASP A 18 -5.73 -13.31 -23.65
N ALA A 19 -6.01 -12.97 -24.91
CA ALA A 19 -5.66 -13.80 -26.06
C ALA A 19 -4.15 -14.02 -26.14
N ALA A 20 -3.35 -12.98 -25.91
CA ALA A 20 -1.89 -13.08 -25.96
C ALA A 20 -1.33 -14.03 -24.88
N VAL A 21 -1.86 -13.95 -23.65
CA VAL A 21 -1.48 -14.87 -22.55
C VAL A 21 -1.86 -16.31 -22.89
N LEU A 22 -3.10 -16.53 -23.38
CA LEU A 22 -3.58 -17.87 -23.73
C LEU A 22 -2.82 -18.49 -24.90
N LEU A 23 -2.38 -17.68 -25.87
CA LEU A 23 -1.54 -18.12 -26.98
C LEU A 23 -0.14 -18.52 -26.53
N TRP A 24 0.44 -17.84 -25.53
CA TRP A 24 1.71 -18.23 -24.95
C TRP A 24 1.63 -19.62 -24.30
N THR A 25 0.56 -19.86 -23.52
CA THR A 25 0.33 -21.17 -22.92
C THR A 25 0.15 -22.26 -23.98
N ALA A 26 -0.66 -22.01 -25.01
CA ALA A 26 -0.89 -22.96 -26.10
C ALA A 26 0.40 -23.27 -26.88
N LEU A 27 1.28 -22.28 -27.06
CA LEU A 27 2.58 -22.45 -27.70
C LEU A 27 3.48 -23.42 -26.93
N GLU A 28 3.62 -23.22 -25.62
CA GLU A 28 4.46 -24.07 -24.77
C GLU A 28 3.91 -25.50 -24.70
N GLU A 29 2.58 -25.65 -24.56
CA GLU A 29 1.92 -26.96 -24.59
C GLU A 29 2.21 -27.71 -25.92
N ALA A 30 2.07 -27.03 -27.06
CA ALA A 30 2.30 -27.62 -28.38
C ALA A 30 3.77 -28.00 -28.62
N ARG A 31 4.71 -27.17 -28.15
CA ARG A 31 6.15 -27.47 -28.23
C ARG A 31 6.54 -28.71 -27.45
N VAL A 32 6.03 -28.84 -26.24
CA VAL A 32 6.31 -30.00 -25.38
C VAL A 32 5.69 -31.27 -25.98
N ALA A 33 4.49 -31.15 -26.57
CA ALA A 33 3.80 -32.27 -27.21
C ALA A 33 4.34 -32.63 -28.60
N GLY A 34 5.10 -31.74 -29.27
CA GLY A 34 5.49 -31.90 -30.67
C GLY A 34 4.31 -31.79 -31.64
N ASP A 35 3.28 -31.01 -31.28
CA ASP A 35 2.04 -30.88 -32.04
C ASP A 35 2.14 -29.76 -33.10
N GLU A 36 2.59 -30.12 -34.30
CA GLU A 36 2.75 -29.19 -35.42
C GLU A 36 1.43 -28.54 -35.88
N GLU A 37 0.28 -29.22 -35.71
CA GLU A 37 -1.02 -28.66 -36.08
C GLU A 37 -1.39 -27.49 -35.17
N VAL A 38 -1.19 -27.66 -33.86
CA VAL A 38 -1.43 -26.59 -32.88
C VAL A 38 -0.43 -25.45 -33.07
N LEU A 39 0.84 -25.73 -33.38
CA LEU A 39 1.84 -24.70 -33.67
C LEU A 39 1.44 -23.83 -34.87
N GLU A 40 0.95 -24.44 -35.95
CA GLU A 40 0.50 -23.70 -37.12
C GLU A 40 -0.72 -22.81 -36.80
N ARG A 41 -1.67 -23.32 -36.00
CA ARG A 41 -2.81 -22.51 -35.54
C ARG A 41 -2.35 -21.35 -34.66
N VAL A 42 -1.37 -21.56 -33.76
CA VAL A 42 -0.78 -20.48 -32.95
C VAL A 42 -0.13 -19.41 -33.85
N ARG A 43 0.60 -19.78 -34.91
CA ARG A 43 1.19 -18.82 -35.86
C ARG A 43 0.13 -17.89 -36.45
N VAL A 44 -1.00 -18.44 -36.91
CA VAL A 44 -2.11 -17.66 -37.50
C VAL A 44 -2.73 -16.70 -36.48
N LEU A 45 -2.94 -17.15 -35.25
CA LEU A 45 -3.57 -16.34 -34.20
C LEU A 45 -2.63 -15.25 -33.66
N VAL A 46 -1.33 -15.53 -33.53
CA VAL A 46 -0.30 -14.53 -33.17
C VAL A 46 -0.27 -13.39 -34.19
N ALA A 47 -0.33 -13.70 -35.50
CA ALA A 47 -0.41 -12.68 -36.55
C ALA A 47 -1.67 -11.80 -36.42
N ARG A 48 -2.82 -12.38 -36.04
CA ARG A 48 -4.05 -11.62 -35.77
C ARG A 48 -3.90 -10.70 -34.56
N VAL A 49 -3.31 -11.18 -33.46
CA VAL A 49 -3.06 -10.35 -32.26
C VAL A 49 -2.09 -9.21 -32.58
N ALA A 50 -1.06 -9.45 -33.40
CA ALA A 50 -0.14 -8.41 -33.84
C ALA A 50 -0.83 -7.29 -34.64
N GLN A 51 -1.89 -7.59 -35.39
CA GLN A 51 -2.64 -6.62 -36.19
C GLN A 51 -3.72 -5.88 -35.39
N GLY A 52 -4.46 -6.60 -34.53
CA GLY A 52 -5.63 -6.07 -33.82
C GLY A 52 -5.37 -5.61 -32.38
N GLY A 53 -4.27 -6.04 -31.78
CA GLY A 53 -4.06 -5.95 -30.34
C GLY A 53 -3.81 -4.56 -29.77
N SER A 54 -3.89 -4.46 -28.44
CA SER A 54 -3.32 -3.36 -27.65
C SER A 54 -1.80 -3.29 -27.86
N ALA A 55 -1.16 -2.19 -27.46
CA ALA A 55 0.31 -2.06 -27.56
C ALA A 55 1.05 -3.19 -26.82
N SER A 56 0.52 -3.60 -25.66
CA SER A 56 1.00 -4.74 -24.87
C SER A 56 0.85 -6.05 -25.63
N ALA A 57 -0.37 -6.37 -26.09
CA ALA A 57 -0.65 -7.59 -26.84
C ALA A 57 0.20 -7.71 -28.13
N ARG A 58 0.45 -6.60 -28.83
CA ARG A 58 1.34 -6.57 -30.01
C ARG A 58 2.80 -6.85 -29.66
N ALA A 59 3.30 -6.29 -28.55
CA ALA A 59 4.65 -6.57 -28.09
C ALA A 59 4.81 -8.06 -27.75
N GLN A 60 3.83 -8.66 -27.08
CA GLN A 60 3.82 -10.10 -26.79
C GLN A 60 3.72 -10.95 -28.07
N ALA A 61 2.87 -10.56 -29.02
CA ALA A 61 2.77 -11.24 -30.31
C ALA A 61 4.07 -11.21 -31.10
N LYS A 62 4.83 -10.11 -31.02
CA LYS A 62 6.17 -10.02 -31.62
C LYS A 62 7.13 -11.05 -31.01
N THR A 63 7.20 -11.12 -29.69
CA THR A 63 8.03 -12.10 -28.99
C THR A 63 7.64 -13.55 -29.35
N MET A 64 6.35 -13.85 -29.41
CA MET A 64 5.84 -15.17 -29.80
C MET A 64 6.24 -15.53 -31.24
N ALA A 65 6.10 -14.59 -32.17
CA ALA A 65 6.43 -14.80 -33.57
C ALA A 65 7.93 -15.08 -33.78
N GLU A 66 8.80 -14.34 -33.07
CA GLU A 66 10.24 -14.60 -33.04
C GLU A 66 10.54 -16.01 -32.49
N ALA A 67 9.86 -16.42 -31.42
CA ALA A 67 10.06 -17.73 -30.83
C ALA A 67 9.71 -18.87 -31.81
N ILE A 68 8.64 -18.74 -32.60
CA ILE A 68 8.17 -19.79 -33.52
C ILE A 68 8.71 -19.66 -34.95
N GLY A 69 9.64 -18.74 -35.19
CA GLY A 69 10.22 -18.49 -36.52
C GLY A 69 9.19 -18.00 -37.54
N ALA A 70 8.09 -17.39 -37.10
CA ALA A 70 7.06 -16.87 -37.99
C ALA A 70 7.36 -15.40 -38.30
N PRO A 71 7.66 -15.04 -39.57
CA PRO A 71 7.79 -13.64 -39.93
C PRO A 71 6.44 -12.95 -39.74
N LEU A 72 6.37 -11.96 -38.86
CA LEU A 72 5.21 -11.09 -38.80
C LEU A 72 5.17 -10.26 -40.09
N PRO A 73 4.00 -10.10 -40.74
CA PRO A 73 3.86 -9.15 -41.83
C PRO A 73 4.32 -7.79 -41.30
N ASP A 74 5.08 -7.05 -42.12
CA ASP A 74 5.40 -5.65 -41.83
C ASP A 74 4.08 -4.89 -41.71
N VAL A 75 3.59 -4.75 -40.47
CA VAL A 75 2.43 -3.94 -40.19
C VAL A 75 2.92 -2.51 -40.28
N GLU A 76 2.84 -1.95 -41.50
CA GLU A 76 2.94 -0.51 -41.68
C GLU A 76 1.99 0.10 -40.64
N PRO A 77 2.51 0.94 -39.72
CA PRO A 77 1.68 1.51 -38.68
C PRO A 77 0.55 2.21 -39.42
N VAL A 78 -0.68 1.68 -39.28
CA VAL A 78 -1.85 2.25 -39.92
C VAL A 78 -1.93 3.68 -39.39
N ARG A 79 -1.38 4.62 -40.15
CA ARG A 79 -1.51 6.05 -39.95
C ARG A 79 -2.95 6.34 -40.31
N ARG A 80 -3.87 5.93 -39.42
CA ARG A 80 -5.25 6.41 -39.43
C ARG A 80 -5.09 7.93 -39.44
N ARG A 81 -5.33 8.55 -40.60
CA ARG A 81 -5.44 10.01 -40.68
C ARG A 81 -6.75 10.32 -39.98
N TRP A 82 -6.68 10.59 -38.68
CA TRP A 82 -7.84 11.02 -37.93
C TRP A 82 -8.35 12.31 -38.59
N PRO A 83 -9.63 12.38 -38.97
CA PRO A 83 -10.25 13.64 -39.37
C PRO A 83 -9.93 14.69 -38.32
N ARG A 84 -9.57 15.92 -38.73
CA ARG A 84 -9.15 17.00 -37.81
C ARG A 84 -10.15 17.21 -36.65
N TRP A 85 -11.43 16.98 -36.89
CA TRP A 85 -12.48 17.07 -35.87
C TRP A 85 -12.36 16.01 -34.76
N ARG A 86 -11.91 14.78 -35.07
CA ARG A 86 -11.69 13.76 -34.04
C ARG A 86 -10.47 14.06 -33.18
N ILE A 87 -9.43 14.66 -33.77
CA ILE A 87 -8.27 15.15 -33.00
C ILE A 87 -8.72 16.27 -32.06
N ALA A 88 -9.49 17.24 -32.56
CA ALA A 88 -10.04 18.32 -31.74
C ALA A 88 -10.96 17.80 -30.63
N PHE A 89 -11.78 16.77 -30.90
CA PHE A 89 -12.64 16.14 -29.91
C PHE A 89 -11.84 15.42 -28.82
N VAL A 90 -10.83 14.61 -29.19
CA VAL A 90 -9.96 13.91 -28.24
C VAL A 90 -9.17 14.92 -27.40
N LEU A 91 -8.63 15.98 -28.02
CA LEU A 91 -7.96 17.07 -27.32
C LEU A 91 -8.92 17.82 -26.38
N GLY A 92 -10.17 18.03 -26.79
CA GLY A 92 -11.21 18.66 -25.97
C GLY A 92 -11.60 17.81 -24.76
N VAL A 93 -11.77 16.49 -24.95
CA VAL A 93 -12.04 15.54 -23.86
C VAL A 93 -10.84 15.42 -22.94
N LEU A 94 -9.61 15.35 -23.47
CA LEU A 94 -8.39 15.38 -22.65
C LEU A 94 -8.28 16.68 -21.86
N ALA A 95 -8.51 17.83 -22.49
CA ALA A 95 -8.52 19.12 -21.81
C ALA A 95 -9.60 19.20 -20.74
N PHE A 96 -10.79 18.62 -20.98
CA PHE A 96 -11.86 18.54 -20.00
C PHE A 96 -11.51 17.59 -18.85
N VAL A 97 -10.91 16.43 -19.11
CA VAL A 97 -10.45 15.48 -18.08
C VAL A 97 -9.34 16.10 -17.25
N PHE A 98 -8.36 16.77 -17.88
CA PHE A 98 -7.31 17.51 -17.17
C PHE A 98 -7.88 18.70 -16.41
N ALA A 99 -8.85 19.44 -16.96
CA ALA A 99 -9.49 20.54 -16.24
C ALA A 99 -10.37 20.03 -15.09
N SER A 100 -11.07 18.91 -15.26
CA SER A 100 -11.88 18.28 -14.22
C SER A 100 -11.02 17.63 -13.14
N ASP A 101 -9.87 17.07 -13.52
CA ASP A 101 -8.85 16.60 -12.60
C ASP A 101 -8.25 17.79 -11.86
N GLN A 102 -7.97 18.93 -12.51
CA GLN A 102 -7.55 20.17 -11.84
C GLN A 102 -8.63 20.78 -10.95
N ILE A 103 -9.94 20.65 -11.27
CA ILE A 103 -11.05 21.11 -10.43
C ILE A 103 -11.27 20.16 -9.25
N ALA A 104 -11.21 18.84 -9.46
CA ALA A 104 -11.22 17.84 -8.39
C ALA A 104 -9.99 18.00 -7.49
N THR A 105 -8.84 18.29 -8.10
CA THR A 105 -7.59 18.67 -7.42
C THR A 105 -7.79 19.97 -6.65
N LEU A 106 -8.42 21.02 -7.18
CA LEU A 106 -8.69 22.26 -6.43
C LEU A 106 -9.70 22.08 -5.29
N VAL A 107 -10.68 21.18 -5.44
CA VAL A 107 -11.66 20.84 -4.40
C VAL A 107 -11.05 19.90 -3.34
N ASN A 108 -10.13 18.99 -3.69
CA ASN A 108 -9.39 18.13 -2.75
C ASN A 108 -8.08 18.76 -2.20
N HIS A 109 -7.51 19.76 -2.86
CA HIS A 109 -6.24 20.42 -2.47
C HIS A 109 -6.42 21.47 -1.37
N GLY A 110 -7.64 21.70 -0.89
CA GLY A 110 -7.85 22.33 0.40
C GLY A 110 -7.44 21.43 1.58
N TRP A 111 -7.43 20.11 1.40
CA TRP A 111 -7.26 19.14 2.50
C TRP A 111 -6.03 18.21 2.36
N PHE A 112 -5.53 17.94 1.14
CA PHE A 112 -4.43 16.98 0.93
C PHE A 112 -3.23 17.51 0.12
N ARG A 113 -2.76 18.74 0.38
CA ARG A 113 -1.33 19.00 0.16
C ARG A 113 -0.59 18.19 1.21
N ALA A 114 0.20 17.19 0.82
CA ALA A 114 1.27 16.70 1.67
C ALA A 114 2.08 17.94 2.08
N PRO A 115 1.99 18.42 3.34
CA PRO A 115 2.70 19.62 3.73
C PRO A 115 4.16 19.34 3.46
N SER A 116 4.85 20.27 2.79
CA SER A 116 6.31 20.21 2.71
C SER A 116 6.80 19.93 4.13
N LEU A 117 7.56 18.85 4.32
CA LEU A 117 7.98 18.37 5.65
C LEU A 117 8.53 19.51 6.54
N ALA A 118 9.12 20.53 5.93
CA ALA A 118 9.66 21.73 6.56
C ALA A 118 8.61 22.71 7.17
N ALA A 119 7.43 22.87 6.56
CA ALA A 119 6.45 23.89 6.97
C ALA A 119 5.46 23.41 8.04
N GLY A 120 5.32 22.09 8.20
CA GLY A 120 4.39 21.49 9.16
C GLY A 120 4.96 21.19 10.54
N ALA A 121 6.29 21.02 10.64
CA ALA A 121 6.94 20.54 11.86
C ALA A 121 7.16 21.61 12.93
N LEU A 122 7.08 22.90 12.61
CA LEU A 122 7.60 23.97 13.47
C LEU A 122 6.56 24.73 14.31
N ASP A 123 5.25 24.55 14.08
CA ASP A 123 4.23 25.48 14.60
C ASP A 123 3.23 24.85 15.60
N ALA A 124 3.60 23.75 16.26
CA ALA A 124 2.82 23.20 17.35
C ALA A 124 3.03 24.06 18.61
N ARG A 125 1.98 24.81 19.03
CA ARG A 125 1.96 25.58 20.28
C ARG A 125 2.42 24.68 21.44
N GLN A 126 3.58 24.96 22.01
CA GLN A 126 4.13 24.21 23.14
C GLN A 126 3.45 24.64 24.43
N GLY A 127 2.49 23.84 24.93
CA GLY A 127 2.13 23.86 26.34
C GLY A 127 3.00 22.86 27.11
N PRO A 128 3.10 22.97 28.45
CA PRO A 128 3.80 21.98 29.26
C PRO A 128 3.31 20.58 28.93
N ALA A 129 4.25 19.64 28.82
CA ALA A 129 3.94 18.24 28.56
C ALA A 129 3.09 17.71 29.71
N SER A 130 1.88 17.24 29.43
CA SER A 130 1.16 16.39 30.37
C SER A 130 1.91 15.07 30.46
N HIS A 131 2.72 14.92 31.51
CA HIS A 131 3.32 13.65 31.83
C HIS A 131 2.22 12.73 32.36
N PRO A 132 1.98 11.57 31.74
CA PRO A 132 1.08 10.61 32.32
C PRO A 132 1.65 10.13 33.65
N GLU A 133 0.89 10.27 34.75
CA GLU A 133 1.31 9.82 36.08
C GLU A 133 0.83 8.39 36.38
N GLU A 134 -0.14 7.89 35.62
CA GLU A 134 -0.78 6.60 35.84
C GLU A 134 -0.20 5.47 34.96
N LEU A 135 -0.63 4.24 35.25
CA LEU A 135 -0.36 3.05 34.44
C LEU A 135 -1.33 3.00 33.26
N GLY A 136 -0.85 2.56 32.09
CA GLY A 136 -1.66 2.47 30.89
C GLY A 136 -0.90 2.62 29.58
N ILE A 137 -1.66 2.71 28.49
CA ILE A 137 -1.18 2.92 27.12
C ILE A 137 -1.54 4.35 26.70
N TYR A 138 -0.53 5.10 26.30
CA TYR A 138 -0.68 6.50 25.92
C TYR A 138 -0.34 6.69 24.44
N LEU A 139 -1.32 7.13 23.66
CA LEU A 139 -1.12 7.42 22.24
C LEU A 139 -0.64 8.85 22.11
N GLN A 140 0.54 9.05 21.53
CA GLN A 140 1.20 10.34 21.37
C GLN A 140 1.18 10.74 19.89
N PRO A 141 0.25 11.60 19.43
CA PRO A 141 0.29 12.14 18.08
C PRO A 141 1.60 12.90 17.82
N LEU A 142 2.28 12.59 16.72
CA LEU A 142 3.55 13.18 16.30
C LEU A 142 3.37 13.92 14.97
N GLY A 143 3.68 15.22 14.98
CA GLY A 143 3.38 16.12 13.88
C GLY A 143 1.87 16.19 13.68
N ARG A 144 1.43 16.44 12.45
CA ARG A 144 0.00 16.68 12.13
C ARG A 144 -0.84 15.40 12.05
N PHE A 145 -0.73 14.52 13.04
CA PHE A 145 -1.52 13.29 13.08
C PHE A 145 -2.98 13.61 13.44
N PRO A 146 -3.99 13.11 12.69
CA PRO A 146 -5.37 13.55 12.88
C PRO A 146 -5.88 13.15 14.27
N PRO A 147 -6.35 14.10 15.10
CA PRO A 147 -6.77 13.79 16.46
C PRO A 147 -7.95 12.82 16.49
N GLN A 148 -8.87 12.90 15.51
CA GLN A 148 -10.00 11.98 15.42
C GLN A 148 -9.55 10.54 15.16
N LEU A 149 -8.51 10.34 14.35
CA LEU A 149 -7.95 9.01 14.09
C LEU A 149 -7.30 8.43 15.35
N ALA A 150 -6.56 9.25 16.11
CA ALA A 150 -5.97 8.84 17.37
C ALA A 150 -7.04 8.47 18.43
N GLU A 151 -8.13 9.23 18.52
CA GLU A 151 -9.22 8.96 19.46
C GLU A 151 -10.02 7.70 19.09
N ARG A 152 -10.26 7.45 17.80
CA ARG A 152 -10.87 6.18 17.35
C ARG A 152 -9.98 4.99 17.69
N ALA A 153 -8.68 5.09 17.43
CA ALA A 153 -7.71 4.07 17.81
C ALA A 153 -7.66 3.83 19.33
N ALA A 154 -7.66 4.89 20.14
CA ALA A 154 -7.74 4.76 21.60
C ALA A 154 -9.04 4.07 22.05
N THR A 155 -10.17 4.40 21.41
CA THR A 155 -11.47 3.78 21.70
C THR A 155 -11.45 2.28 21.38
N ALA A 156 -10.92 1.88 20.23
CA ALA A 156 -10.78 0.48 19.87
C ALA A 156 -9.90 -0.30 20.87
N LEU A 157 -8.77 0.28 21.29
CA LEU A 157 -7.92 -0.31 22.33
C LEU A 157 -8.63 -0.43 23.68
N LYS A 158 -9.47 0.53 24.10
CA LYS A 158 -10.26 0.43 25.35
C LYS A 158 -11.25 -0.73 25.29
N VAL A 159 -11.90 -0.95 24.14
CA VAL A 159 -12.82 -2.07 23.96
C VAL A 159 -12.07 -3.40 24.06
N ARG A 160 -10.90 -3.49 23.43
CA ARG A 160 -10.05 -4.71 23.45
C ARG A 160 -9.41 -4.97 24.82
N PHE A 161 -9.07 -3.91 25.55
CA PHE A 161 -8.37 -3.98 26.84
C PHE A 161 -9.11 -3.16 27.91
N PRO A 162 -10.30 -3.60 28.35
CA PRO A 162 -11.20 -2.79 29.20
C PRO A 162 -10.64 -2.45 30.58
N THR A 163 -9.67 -3.24 31.07
CA THR A 163 -8.99 -3.00 32.36
C THR A 163 -7.77 -2.08 32.22
N THR A 164 -7.37 -1.73 31.01
CA THR A 164 -6.19 -0.91 30.74
C THR A 164 -6.59 0.52 30.42
N ARG A 165 -6.00 1.48 31.12
CA ARG A 165 -6.19 2.89 30.80
C ARG A 165 -5.57 3.17 29.43
N VAL A 166 -6.35 3.74 28.52
CA VAL A 166 -5.87 4.21 27.21
C VAL A 166 -6.21 5.69 27.07
N GLN A 167 -5.22 6.51 26.73
CA GLN A 167 -5.40 7.95 26.61
C GLN A 167 -4.62 8.53 25.43
N VAL A 168 -5.24 9.41 24.67
CA VAL A 168 -4.55 10.22 23.67
C VAL A 168 -3.92 11.43 24.36
N LEU A 169 -2.64 11.66 24.12
CA LEU A 169 -1.88 12.80 24.61
C LEU A 169 -1.96 13.96 23.63
N ARG A 170 -1.56 15.15 24.09
CA ARG A 170 -1.45 16.33 23.22
C ARG A 170 -0.40 16.10 22.14
N GLU A 171 -0.71 16.51 20.91
CA GLU A 171 0.22 16.48 19.77
C GLU A 171 1.60 17.10 20.11
N VAL A 172 2.65 16.45 19.61
CA VAL A 172 4.04 16.90 19.76
C VAL A 172 4.65 17.10 18.35
N PRO A 173 5.32 18.24 18.09
CA PRO A 173 5.98 18.46 16.81
C PRO A 173 7.10 17.44 16.58
N ILE A 174 7.37 17.09 15.33
CA ILE A 174 8.47 16.18 14.98
C ILE A 174 9.78 16.98 14.96
N ASP A 175 10.81 16.47 15.64
CA ASP A 175 12.14 17.08 15.62
C ASP A 175 12.72 17.02 14.19
N ALA A 176 13.28 18.14 13.72
CA ALA A 176 13.89 18.22 12.40
C ALA A 176 15.02 17.19 12.22
N SER A 177 15.72 16.81 13.28
CA SER A 177 16.75 15.76 13.28
C SER A 177 16.21 14.36 12.98
N ALA A 178 14.90 14.14 13.12
CA ALA A 178 14.26 12.89 12.74
C ALA A 178 13.95 12.82 11.23
N VAL A 179 14.00 13.93 10.51
CA VAL A 179 13.68 13.99 9.08
C VAL A 179 14.91 13.61 8.24
N PHE A 180 14.77 12.59 7.39
CA PHE A 180 15.80 12.17 6.44
C PHE A 180 15.19 12.02 5.03
N GLY A 181 15.40 13.03 4.19
CA GLY A 181 14.81 13.09 2.85
C GLY A 181 13.28 13.21 2.92
N ARG A 182 12.57 12.17 2.45
CA ARG A 182 11.10 12.10 2.45
C ARG A 182 10.52 11.22 3.56
N GLN A 183 11.37 10.69 4.43
CA GLN A 183 11.00 9.75 5.48
C GLN A 183 11.50 10.24 6.85
N LEU A 184 10.91 9.71 7.90
CA LEU A 184 11.39 9.86 9.26
C LEU A 184 12.33 8.72 9.64
N THR A 185 13.29 8.99 10.50
CA THR A 185 14.17 7.99 11.10
C THR A 185 13.56 7.52 12.42
N ALA A 186 13.18 6.24 12.51
CA ALA A 186 12.46 5.67 13.65
C ALA A 186 13.22 5.84 14.98
N GLU A 187 14.53 5.63 14.94
CA GLU A 187 15.42 5.74 16.08
C GLU A 187 15.45 7.17 16.63
N ARG A 188 15.39 8.18 15.75
CA ARG A 188 15.35 9.59 16.15
C ARG A 188 14.03 9.97 16.80
N LEU A 189 12.91 9.43 16.29
CA LEU A 189 11.59 9.60 16.93
C LEU A 189 11.55 8.93 18.32
N LEU A 190 12.15 7.74 18.47
CA LEU A 190 12.29 7.11 19.78
C LEU A 190 13.14 7.94 20.74
N VAL A 191 14.28 8.49 20.28
CA VAL A 191 15.11 9.38 21.09
C VAL A 191 14.33 10.63 21.52
N GLN A 192 13.54 11.21 20.61
CA GLN A 192 12.68 12.36 20.92
C GLN A 192 11.66 12.01 22.01
N LEU A 193 10.94 10.90 21.87
CA LEU A 193 9.96 10.44 22.88
C LEU A 193 10.63 10.11 24.22
N ARG A 194 11.80 9.47 24.21
CA ARG A 194 12.59 9.19 25.42
C ARG A 194 13.05 10.45 26.12
N SER A 195 13.56 11.44 25.37
CA SER A 195 13.96 12.71 25.96
C SER A 195 12.78 13.42 26.62
N ARG A 196 11.56 13.20 26.11
CA ARG A 196 10.34 13.80 26.64
C ARG A 196 9.77 13.06 27.84
N TYR A 197 9.70 11.74 27.81
CA TYR A 197 9.01 10.95 28.84
C TYR A 197 9.96 10.21 29.80
N GLY A 198 11.25 10.18 29.52
CA GLY A 198 12.24 9.39 30.24
C GLY A 198 12.06 7.87 30.02
N GLN A 199 12.71 7.08 30.87
CA GLN A 199 12.44 5.65 30.95
C GLN A 199 11.05 5.43 31.55
N GLN A 200 10.25 4.57 30.91
CA GLN A 200 8.90 4.31 31.39
C GLN A 200 8.92 3.27 32.52
N PRO A 201 8.20 3.51 33.63
CA PRO A 201 8.04 2.50 34.65
C PRO A 201 7.27 1.28 34.10
N PRO A 202 7.38 0.10 34.75
CA PRO A 202 6.54 -1.05 34.43
C PRO A 202 5.06 -0.66 34.43
N GLY A 203 4.30 -1.14 33.45
CA GLY A 203 2.88 -0.83 33.31
C GLY A 203 2.57 0.52 32.67
N ARG A 204 3.55 1.23 32.10
CA ARG A 204 3.33 2.39 31.24
C ARG A 204 3.91 2.16 29.85
N MET A 205 3.16 2.54 28.81
CA MET A 205 3.61 2.47 27.43
C MET A 205 3.24 3.74 26.67
N ILE A 206 4.20 4.26 25.89
CA ILE A 206 3.98 5.40 24.99
C ILE A 206 4.03 4.90 23.55
N VAL A 207 3.04 5.26 22.75
CA VAL A 207 2.97 4.94 21.32
C VAL A 207 2.92 6.22 20.52
N GLY A 208 4.03 6.60 19.89
CA GLY A 208 4.08 7.69 18.93
C GLY A 208 3.30 7.34 17.66
N LEU A 209 2.41 8.21 17.20
CA LEU A 209 1.63 8.02 15.96
C LEU A 209 1.99 9.08 14.94
N THR A 210 2.36 8.69 13.72
CA THR A 210 2.68 9.64 12.65
C THR A 210 2.10 9.24 11.30
N LEU A 211 1.71 10.24 10.50
CA LEU A 211 1.26 10.05 9.12
C LEU A 211 2.41 9.90 8.14
N LEU A 212 3.63 10.24 8.55
CA LEU A 212 4.79 10.26 7.67
C LEU A 212 5.43 8.89 7.60
N ASP A 213 5.96 8.55 6.43
CA ASP A 213 6.66 7.29 6.25
C ASP A 213 7.93 7.28 7.10
N MET A 214 8.31 6.10 7.58
CA MET A 214 9.39 5.91 8.52
C MET A 214 10.32 4.80 8.03
N ARG A 215 11.62 5.00 8.25
CA ARG A 215 12.66 4.00 8.03
C ARG A 215 13.35 3.66 9.35
N ALA A 216 13.72 2.40 9.51
CA ALA A 216 14.62 1.93 10.54
C ALA A 216 15.93 1.47 9.89
N SER A 217 17.03 1.57 10.63
CA SER A 217 18.38 1.26 10.15
C SER A 217 18.59 -0.24 9.84
N GLU A 218 17.95 -1.13 10.60
CA GLU A 218 18.16 -2.58 10.52
C GLU A 218 17.09 -3.33 9.70
N THR A 219 15.97 -2.68 9.37
CA THR A 219 14.84 -3.31 8.69
C THR A 219 14.32 -2.44 7.55
N ARG A 220 14.22 -3.03 6.36
CA ARG A 220 13.70 -2.33 5.16
C ARG A 220 12.20 -2.00 5.26
N TRP A 221 11.46 -2.66 6.16
CA TRP A 221 10.01 -2.52 6.26
C TRP A 221 9.50 -2.78 7.68
N SER A 222 8.90 -1.78 8.32
CA SER A 222 8.20 -1.95 9.59
C SER A 222 7.16 -0.85 9.80
N PHE A 223 5.89 -1.23 9.98
CA PHE A 223 4.80 -0.30 10.34
C PHE A 223 4.98 0.32 11.72
N SER A 224 5.66 -0.39 12.60
CA SER A 224 5.98 0.04 13.95
C SER A 224 7.45 -0.25 14.26
N PHE A 225 8.03 0.57 15.12
CA PHE A 225 9.40 0.42 15.60
C PHE A 225 9.43 0.68 17.10
N GLY A 226 9.88 -0.32 17.85
CA GLY A 226 9.94 -0.28 19.31
C GLY A 226 11.39 -0.27 19.81
N GLY A 227 11.62 0.46 20.90
CA GLY A 227 12.83 0.31 21.70
C GLY A 227 12.62 -0.61 22.91
N ALA A 228 13.69 -0.92 23.64
CA ALA A 228 13.64 -1.75 24.85
C ALA A 228 12.74 -1.20 26.00
N GLU A 229 12.17 0.00 25.88
CA GLU A 229 11.66 0.79 27.02
C GLU A 229 10.14 1.09 26.95
N ARG A 230 9.30 0.16 26.47
CA ARG A 230 7.84 0.38 26.31
C ARG A 230 7.47 1.68 25.58
N ILE A 231 8.37 2.17 24.73
CA ILE A 231 8.16 3.30 23.82
C ILE A 231 8.27 2.75 22.41
N VAL A 232 7.22 2.98 21.63
CA VAL A 232 7.07 2.51 20.25
C VAL A 232 6.62 3.67 19.38
N VAL A 233 6.98 3.66 18.11
CA VAL A 233 6.44 4.57 17.10
C VAL A 233 5.75 3.77 16.02
N VAL A 234 4.58 4.23 15.57
CA VAL A 234 3.77 3.65 14.51
C VAL A 234 3.59 4.69 13.40
N ALA A 235 3.90 4.30 12.17
CA ALA A 235 3.74 5.12 10.98
C ALA A 235 2.58 4.59 10.13
N THR A 236 1.61 5.44 9.82
CA THR A 236 0.42 5.05 9.03
C THR A 236 0.56 5.32 7.53
N ALA A 237 1.64 5.97 7.10
CA ALA A 237 1.86 6.35 5.69
C ALA A 237 1.67 5.19 4.71
N ARG A 238 2.11 3.99 5.10
CA ARG A 238 1.99 2.80 4.26
C ARG A 238 0.74 1.98 4.51
N MET A 239 -0.11 2.36 5.46
CA MET A 239 -1.39 1.68 5.75
C MET A 239 -2.55 2.24 4.94
N ASP A 240 -2.41 3.46 4.46
CA ASP A 240 -3.45 4.17 3.73
C ASP A 240 -3.53 3.66 2.29
N PRO A 241 -4.65 3.04 1.86
CA PRO A 241 -4.83 2.56 0.50
C PRO A 241 -4.76 3.70 -0.54
N ASP A 242 -5.10 4.94 -0.17
CA ASP A 242 -5.07 6.08 -1.09
C ASP A 242 -3.65 6.43 -1.57
N ASN A 243 -2.62 5.94 -0.88
CA ASN A 243 -1.23 6.10 -1.29
C ASN A 243 -0.81 5.12 -2.40
N TYR A 244 -1.68 4.20 -2.84
CA TYR A 244 -1.40 3.22 -3.87
C TYR A 244 -2.35 3.38 -5.08
N ILE A 245 -1.83 3.92 -6.19
CA ILE A 245 -2.59 4.12 -7.42
C ILE A 245 -2.89 2.76 -8.08
N GLY A 246 -4.16 2.47 -8.33
CA GLY A 246 -4.60 1.37 -9.18
C GLY A 246 -4.81 0.01 -8.49
N LEU A 247 -4.76 -0.05 -7.16
CA LEU A 247 -5.28 -1.19 -6.41
C LEU A 247 -6.76 -0.93 -6.12
N ASP A 248 -7.63 -1.86 -6.55
CA ASP A 248 -9.05 -1.76 -6.30
C ASP A 248 -9.34 -1.58 -4.80
N ARG A 249 -10.39 -0.82 -4.48
CA ARG A 249 -10.84 -0.42 -3.12
C ARG A 249 -11.24 -1.58 -2.19
N PHE A 250 -10.86 -2.82 -2.49
CA PHE A 250 -11.11 -4.00 -1.68
C PHE A 250 -10.15 -4.17 -0.50
N HIS A 251 -9.16 -3.28 -0.38
CA HIS A 251 -8.25 -3.25 0.76
C HIS A 251 -8.91 -2.67 2.01
N ALA A 252 -8.60 -3.25 3.17
CA ALA A 252 -9.17 -2.83 4.45
C ALA A 252 -8.89 -1.35 4.78
N ASP A 253 -9.83 -0.72 5.48
CA ASP A 253 -9.76 0.67 5.93
C ASP A 253 -8.50 0.92 6.79
N LEU A 254 -7.91 2.10 6.66
CA LEU A 254 -6.80 2.58 7.48
C LEU A 254 -7.08 2.39 8.98
N ASP A 255 -8.32 2.67 9.41
CA ASP A 255 -8.75 2.50 10.80
C ASP A 255 -8.54 1.06 11.29
N TRP A 256 -8.89 0.07 10.46
CA TRP A 256 -8.77 -1.35 10.79
C TRP A 256 -7.30 -1.80 10.87
N ARG A 257 -6.47 -1.37 9.91
CA ARG A 257 -5.04 -1.68 9.89
C ARG A 257 -4.30 -1.06 11.08
N LEU A 258 -4.65 0.18 11.41
CA LEU A 258 -4.10 0.87 12.57
C LEU A 258 -4.50 0.16 13.87
N ASP A 259 -5.77 -0.24 14.01
CA ASP A 259 -6.25 -0.97 15.18
C ASP A 259 -5.52 -2.33 15.36
N LYS A 260 -5.35 -3.10 14.29
CA LYS A 260 -4.55 -4.34 14.30
C LYS A 260 -3.12 -4.10 14.78
N ILE A 261 -2.43 -3.12 14.17
CA ILE A 261 -1.03 -2.82 14.53
C ILE A 261 -0.92 -2.35 15.97
N LEU A 262 -1.81 -1.48 16.44
CA LEU A 262 -1.78 -0.99 17.81
C LEU A 262 -2.09 -2.08 18.82
N THR A 263 -3.08 -2.95 18.53
CA THR A 263 -3.38 -4.10 19.38
C THR A 263 -2.18 -5.03 19.48
N ARG A 264 -1.58 -5.37 18.35
CA ARG A 264 -0.39 -6.22 18.28
C ARG A 264 0.79 -5.61 19.04
N VAL A 265 1.03 -4.31 18.87
CA VAL A 265 2.07 -3.56 19.57
C VAL A 265 1.82 -3.56 21.08
N ALA A 266 0.58 -3.34 21.52
CA ALA A 266 0.21 -3.42 22.94
C ALA A 266 0.41 -4.84 23.49
N ALA A 267 -0.03 -5.87 22.76
CA ALA A 267 0.14 -7.27 23.16
C ALA A 267 1.61 -7.63 23.40
N PHE A 268 2.51 -7.27 22.48
CA PHE A 268 3.93 -7.55 22.63
C PHE A 268 4.61 -6.72 23.72
N VAL A 269 4.37 -5.41 23.73
CA VAL A 269 5.19 -4.49 24.52
C VAL A 269 4.59 -4.21 25.89
N TYR A 270 3.27 -4.06 25.97
CA TYR A 270 2.58 -3.79 27.23
C TYR A 270 2.32 -5.08 28.01
N PHE A 271 1.72 -6.08 27.34
CA PHE A 271 1.31 -7.35 27.95
C PHE A 271 2.38 -8.45 27.89
N GLY A 272 3.45 -8.27 27.12
CA GLY A 272 4.55 -9.24 27.05
C GLY A 272 4.17 -10.55 26.36
N TYR A 273 3.15 -10.56 25.52
CA TYR A 273 2.76 -11.77 24.79
C TYR A 273 3.86 -12.17 23.80
N PRO A 274 4.20 -13.46 23.70
CA PRO A 274 5.18 -13.91 22.72
C PRO A 274 4.58 -13.88 21.31
N PRO A 275 5.43 -13.68 20.28
CA PRO A 275 5.01 -13.82 18.89
C PRO A 275 4.58 -15.27 18.58
N CYS A 276 3.67 -15.41 17.63
CA CYS A 276 3.09 -16.69 17.19
C CYS A 276 3.60 -17.08 15.79
N ASP A 277 3.56 -18.37 15.46
CA ASP A 277 3.93 -18.92 14.14
C ASP A 277 2.71 -19.19 13.25
N ASP A 278 1.52 -19.13 13.82
CA ASP A 278 0.24 -19.25 13.10
C ASP A 278 0.00 -17.99 12.25
N PRO A 279 -0.10 -18.11 10.90
CA PRO A 279 -0.32 -16.96 10.01
C PRO A 279 -1.69 -16.29 10.19
N ASP A 280 -2.65 -16.95 10.81
CA ASP A 280 -3.99 -16.40 11.04
C ASP A 280 -4.08 -15.68 12.39
N ASP A 281 -3.08 -15.80 13.28
CA ASP A 281 -3.02 -15.12 14.58
C ASP A 281 -2.57 -13.65 14.41
N LEU A 282 -3.24 -12.71 15.08
CA LEU A 282 -2.83 -11.30 15.13
C LEU A 282 -1.38 -11.12 15.62
N LEU A 283 -0.84 -12.08 16.39
CA LEU A 283 0.53 -12.11 16.89
C LEU A 283 1.52 -12.85 15.98
N TYR A 284 1.12 -13.22 14.76
CA TYR A 284 1.97 -13.88 13.76
C TYR A 284 3.29 -13.15 13.52
N LYS A 285 4.45 -13.77 13.72
CA LYS A 285 5.75 -13.06 13.74
C LYS A 285 6.19 -12.40 12.42
N ARG A 286 5.59 -12.74 11.27
CA ARG A 286 6.07 -12.32 9.93
C ARG A 286 5.15 -11.34 9.19
N VAL A 287 4.57 -10.38 9.89
CA VAL A 287 3.81 -9.29 9.27
C VAL A 287 4.77 -8.23 8.71
N GLY A 288 5.16 -8.39 7.44
CA GLY A 288 6.12 -7.52 6.74
C GLY A 288 5.54 -6.75 5.55
N SER A 289 4.27 -6.97 5.21
CA SER A 289 3.57 -6.34 4.09
C SER A 289 2.14 -5.98 4.51
N LEU A 290 1.45 -5.19 3.68
CA LEU A 290 0.02 -4.92 3.87
C LEU A 290 -0.82 -6.18 3.70
N ASP A 291 -0.53 -7.01 2.70
CA ASP A 291 -1.27 -8.25 2.47
C ASP A 291 -1.19 -9.18 3.70
N HIS A 292 -0.02 -9.28 4.33
CA HIS A 292 0.11 -10.04 5.58
C HIS A 292 -0.66 -9.40 6.73
N LEU A 293 -0.66 -8.07 6.85
CA LEU A 293 -1.42 -7.36 7.88
C LEU A 293 -2.94 -7.51 7.68
N ASP A 294 -3.38 -7.54 6.44
CA ASP A 294 -4.79 -7.74 6.10
C ASP A 294 -5.20 -9.20 6.35
N ALA A 295 -4.32 -10.16 6.08
CA ALA A 295 -4.57 -11.59 6.27
C ALA A 295 -4.65 -12.06 7.73
N VAL A 296 -3.83 -11.51 8.64
CA VAL A 296 -3.89 -11.91 10.07
C VAL A 296 -5.25 -11.57 10.69
N ALA A 297 -5.67 -12.29 11.74
CA ALA A 297 -6.92 -12.00 12.43
C ALA A 297 -7.00 -10.56 12.95
N GLY A 298 -8.23 -10.06 13.08
CA GLY A 298 -8.52 -8.75 13.69
C GLY A 298 -8.38 -8.75 15.20
N GLU A 299 -8.44 -9.90 15.86
CA GLU A 299 -8.58 -10.04 17.30
C GLU A 299 -7.46 -10.91 17.89
N LEU A 300 -7.21 -10.75 19.19
CA LEU A 300 -6.31 -11.65 19.90
C LEU A 300 -7.01 -13.00 20.12
N PRO A 301 -6.30 -14.13 19.96
CA PRO A 301 -6.88 -15.42 20.31
C PRO A 301 -7.17 -15.47 21.82
N PRO A 302 -8.20 -16.21 22.25
CA PRO A 302 -8.44 -16.44 23.68
C PRO A 302 -7.19 -17.09 24.30
N ARG A 303 -6.63 -16.44 25.32
CA ARG A 303 -5.48 -16.97 26.07
C ARG A 303 -5.95 -17.36 27.47
N GLY A 304 -5.82 -18.64 27.78
CA GLY A 304 -6.12 -19.24 29.09
C GLY A 304 -5.00 -19.06 30.09
#